data_AF-A0A1G8VH66-F1
#
_entry.id   AF-A0A1G8VH66-F1
#
_cell.length_a   1.000
_cell.length_b   1.000
_cell.length_c   1.000
_cell.angle_alpha   90.00
_cell.angle_beta   90.00
_cell.angle_gamma   90.00
#
_symmetry.space_group_name_H-M   'P 1'
#
loop_
_entity.id
_entity.type
_entity.pdbx_description
1 polymer ?
#
loop_
_entity_poly.entity_id
_entity_poly.type
_entity_poly.pdbx_seq_one_letter_code
_entity_poly.pdbx_strand_id
1 'polypeptide(L)'
;MQEGLADGVVTAMSSAREAEVVAQDLARQLIHPHLGFVLFFCSAEYDLDALGDALEQYFGGINVIGCTTAGEITPLGYGRGCVSAVGFDHRSFSIASALIDEMERFSLLDAQQLVERLVNDCRGNSLAPIKGHSFALTLLDGLSSREEVVLAALSAAFGSIPHFGGSAGDDNHLTHTHVYYGGRFHAGAAVVVLVNTWLEFEVFSTHHILPRAEKLVVTRADSATRRVYELNAEPAALEYAQQIGVAVEDLDLRLFAAHPLAVRINEQYYVRSVQRVNDDLSLTFYCAVENGIVLTAMTPGPLLPNLQAQFERLESRLGPPLLTIGCDCFLRRLEVEADGSVERTAEFLRRQRVIGFNTYGEQFNGMHINQTFTGVVIGRPGGSVCR
;
A
#
# COMPACT_ATOMS: atom_id res chain seq x y z
N MET A 1 -6.14 28.34 4.24
CA MET A 1 -7.22 27.52 3.63
C MET A 1 -7.43 27.77 2.13
N GLN A 2 -6.93 28.86 1.51
CA GLN A 2 -7.15 29.12 0.07
C GLN A 2 -6.09 28.53 -0.90
N GLU A 3 -4.96 28.01 -0.43
CA GLU A 3 -3.90 27.48 -1.33
C GLU A 3 -4.22 26.09 -1.92
N GLY A 4 -5.05 25.26 -1.29
CA GLY A 4 -5.35 23.90 -1.77
C GLY A 4 -6.33 23.82 -2.95
N LEU A 5 -7.21 24.82 -3.10
CA LEU A 5 -8.25 24.83 -4.15
C LEU A 5 -7.70 25.13 -5.56
N ALA A 6 -6.49 25.70 -5.66
CA ALA A 6 -5.82 25.95 -6.95
C ALA A 6 -5.12 24.70 -7.51
N ASP A 7 -4.86 23.73 -6.64
CA ASP A 7 -3.92 22.62 -6.84
C ASP A 7 -4.66 21.29 -7.18
N GLY A 8 -6.00 21.27 -7.12
CA GLY A 8 -6.84 20.13 -7.56
C GLY A 8 -6.96 18.97 -6.57
N VAL A 9 -6.28 19.04 -5.42
CA VAL A 9 -6.36 18.07 -4.32
C VAL A 9 -6.43 18.77 -2.97
N VAL A 10 -7.16 18.20 -2.02
CA VAL A 10 -7.25 18.68 -0.63
C VAL A 10 -7.00 17.51 0.31
N THR A 11 -6.08 17.67 1.26
CA THR A 11 -5.81 16.66 2.27
C THR A 11 -6.55 17.00 3.56
N ALA A 12 -6.98 15.97 4.29
CA ALA A 12 -7.70 16.09 5.54
C ALA A 12 -7.25 15.00 6.54
N MET A 13 -7.52 15.25 7.82
CA MET A 13 -7.38 14.23 8.85
C MET A 13 -8.38 14.45 9.99
N SER A 14 -8.64 13.40 10.76
CA SER A 14 -9.28 13.50 12.06
C SER A 14 -8.61 12.55 13.05
N SER A 15 -8.42 13.02 14.28
CA SER A 15 -7.98 12.21 15.42
C SER A 15 -9.12 11.97 16.41
N ALA A 16 -10.36 12.30 16.03
CA ALA A 16 -11.53 11.97 16.83
C ALA A 16 -11.71 10.45 16.92
N ARG A 17 -12.33 9.98 18.00
CA ARG A 17 -12.65 8.56 18.22
C ARG A 17 -14.07 8.20 17.78
N GLU A 18 -14.99 9.15 17.90
CA GLU A 18 -16.39 8.98 17.51
C GLU A 18 -16.53 9.05 15.99
N ALA A 19 -17.09 8.00 15.39
CA ALA A 19 -17.30 7.86 13.94
C ALA A 19 -17.96 9.08 13.29
N GLU A 20 -19.03 9.59 13.92
CA GLU A 20 -19.75 10.76 13.45
C GLU A 20 -18.87 12.02 13.41
N VAL A 21 -18.02 12.22 14.41
CA VAL A 21 -17.12 13.39 14.49
C VAL A 21 -16.01 13.27 13.44
N VAL A 22 -15.49 12.06 13.22
CA VAL A 22 -14.52 11.80 12.14
C VAL A 22 -15.12 12.21 10.79
N ALA A 23 -16.32 11.73 10.46
CA ALA A 23 -16.96 12.06 9.19
C ALA A 23 -17.23 13.56 9.04
N GLN A 24 -17.68 14.24 10.11
CA GLN A 24 -17.85 15.70 10.12
C GLN A 24 -16.54 16.45 9.88
N ASP A 25 -15.45 16.03 10.52
CA ASP A 25 -14.14 16.67 10.39
C ASP A 25 -13.61 16.54 8.96
N LEU A 26 -13.71 15.35 8.36
CA LEU A 26 -13.32 15.13 6.97
C LEU A 26 -14.20 15.94 6.01
N ALA A 27 -15.52 15.92 6.20
CA ALA A 27 -16.47 16.66 5.38
C ALA A 27 -16.19 18.17 5.41
N ARG A 28 -15.94 18.73 6.60
CA ARG A 28 -15.62 20.16 6.78
C ARG A 28 -14.35 20.58 6.04
N GLN A 29 -13.36 19.68 5.94
CA GLN A 29 -12.09 19.95 5.27
C GLN A 29 -12.14 19.71 3.77
N LEU A 30 -12.87 18.69 3.32
CA LEU A 30 -12.83 18.20 1.94
C LEU A 30 -13.97 18.73 1.06
N ILE A 31 -15.17 18.99 1.60
CA ILE A 31 -16.32 19.32 0.76
C ILE A 31 -16.17 20.73 0.17
N HIS A 32 -16.11 20.77 -1.15
CA HIS A 32 -16.20 21.98 -1.96
C HIS A 32 -16.97 21.67 -3.26
N PRO A 33 -17.42 22.68 -4.04
CA PRO A 33 -18.29 22.47 -5.21
C PRO A 33 -17.75 21.57 -6.33
N HIS A 34 -16.47 21.20 -6.26
CA HIS A 34 -15.80 20.42 -7.29
C HIS A 34 -15.20 19.10 -6.77
N LEU A 35 -15.45 18.74 -5.51
CA LEU A 35 -15.01 17.46 -4.98
C LEU A 35 -15.68 16.33 -5.77
N GLY A 36 -14.88 15.43 -6.37
CA GLY A 36 -15.36 14.32 -7.19
C GLY A 36 -15.09 12.93 -6.60
N PHE A 37 -14.10 12.81 -5.73
CA PHE A 37 -13.68 11.53 -5.16
C PHE A 37 -12.95 11.75 -3.83
N VAL A 38 -13.08 10.81 -2.90
CA VAL A 38 -12.33 10.78 -1.64
C VAL A 38 -11.64 9.43 -1.47
N LEU A 39 -10.34 9.47 -1.21
CA LEU A 39 -9.56 8.32 -0.73
C LEU A 39 -9.26 8.52 0.75
N PHE A 40 -9.50 7.52 1.60
CA PHE A 40 -9.16 7.59 3.03
C PHE A 40 -8.51 6.32 3.55
N PHE A 41 -7.84 6.48 4.69
CA PHE A 41 -7.12 5.45 5.41
C PHE A 41 -7.42 5.60 6.89
N CYS A 42 -7.88 4.55 7.55
CA CYS A 42 -8.32 4.59 8.95
C CYS A 42 -7.70 3.48 9.80
N SER A 43 -7.58 3.74 11.09
CA SER A 43 -7.21 2.70 12.06
C SER A 43 -8.30 1.64 12.13
N ALA A 44 -7.93 0.39 12.42
CA ALA A 44 -8.90 -0.68 12.65
C ALA A 44 -9.56 -0.60 14.04
N GLU A 45 -9.12 0.32 14.91
CA GLU A 45 -9.72 0.55 16.24
C GLU A 45 -11.11 1.21 16.21
N TYR A 46 -11.53 1.74 15.05
CA TYR A 46 -12.85 2.36 14.92
C TYR A 46 -13.98 1.33 14.86
N ASP A 47 -15.17 1.74 15.30
CA ASP A 47 -16.41 1.04 14.93
C ASP A 47 -16.65 1.24 13.43
N LEU A 48 -16.29 0.24 12.64
CA LEU A 48 -16.29 0.32 11.17
C LEU A 48 -17.70 0.44 10.60
N ASP A 49 -18.70 -0.19 11.21
CA ASP A 49 -20.09 -0.06 10.77
C ASP A 49 -20.58 1.37 11.00
N ALA A 50 -20.37 1.91 12.20
CA ALA A 50 -20.74 3.29 12.51
C ALA A 50 -19.97 4.31 11.66
N LEU A 51 -18.67 4.07 11.41
CA LEU A 51 -17.84 4.93 10.56
C LEU A 51 -18.31 4.88 9.10
N GLY A 52 -18.68 3.71 8.59
CA GLY A 52 -19.18 3.57 7.23
C GLY A 52 -20.50 4.31 7.00
N ASP A 53 -21.45 4.12 7.92
CA ASP A 53 -22.74 4.83 7.88
C ASP A 53 -22.55 6.35 7.97
N ALA A 54 -21.65 6.81 8.85
CA ALA A 54 -21.34 8.24 8.98
C ALA A 54 -20.69 8.81 7.71
N LEU A 55 -19.71 8.13 7.12
CA LEU A 55 -19.08 8.58 5.87
C LEU A 55 -20.09 8.69 4.73
N GLU A 56 -20.98 7.71 4.57
CA GLU A 56 -22.05 7.74 3.58
C GLU A 56 -23.03 8.89 3.85
N GLN A 57 -23.38 9.16 5.11
CA GLN A 57 -24.27 10.27 5.48
C GLN A 57 -23.71 11.64 5.05
N TYR A 58 -22.41 11.88 5.25
CA TYR A 58 -21.79 13.19 4.97
C TYR A 58 -21.32 13.38 3.53
N PHE A 59 -20.92 12.31 2.85
CA PHE A 59 -20.40 12.37 1.49
C PHE A 59 -21.38 11.85 0.43
N GLY A 60 -22.52 11.28 0.82
CA GLY A 60 -23.51 10.64 -0.05
C GLY A 60 -23.73 11.39 -1.36
N GLY A 61 -23.24 10.83 -2.46
CA GLY A 61 -23.15 11.48 -3.77
C GLY A 61 -21.72 11.63 -4.31
N ILE A 62 -20.70 11.38 -3.48
CA ILE A 62 -19.28 11.37 -3.85
C ILE A 62 -18.74 9.96 -3.64
N ASN A 63 -17.95 9.46 -4.59
CA ASN A 63 -17.30 8.16 -4.44
C ASN A 63 -16.23 8.25 -3.34
N VAL A 64 -16.46 7.54 -2.23
CA VAL A 64 -15.54 7.44 -1.10
C VAL A 64 -14.98 6.02 -1.05
N ILE A 65 -13.66 5.89 -1.13
CA ILE A 65 -12.93 4.62 -1.08
C ILE A 65 -11.89 4.68 0.02
N GLY A 66 -11.63 3.57 0.68
CA GLY A 66 -10.55 3.50 1.66
C GLY A 66 -10.25 2.09 2.14
N CYS A 67 -9.42 1.99 3.17
CA CYS A 67 -9.16 0.74 3.87
C CYS A 67 -8.75 0.98 5.33
N THR A 68 -8.76 -0.11 6.11
CA THR A 68 -8.13 -0.15 7.42
C THR A 68 -6.61 -0.27 7.29
N THR A 69 -5.87 0.12 8.32
CA THR A 69 -4.41 0.25 8.26
C THR A 69 -3.69 -0.31 9.48
N ALA A 70 -2.36 -0.48 9.36
CA ALA A 70 -1.47 -0.71 10.50
C ALA A 70 -0.91 0.59 11.11
N GLY A 71 -1.50 1.73 10.73
CA GLY A 71 -1.08 3.08 11.04
C GLY A 71 -1.16 4.00 9.82
N GLU A 72 -1.32 5.30 10.05
CA GLU A 72 -1.61 6.25 8.98
C GLU A 72 -0.41 7.14 8.65
N ILE A 73 -0.39 7.65 7.42
CA ILE A 73 0.44 8.79 7.02
C ILE A 73 -0.52 9.96 6.74
N THR A 74 -0.43 10.97 7.59
CA THR A 74 -1.33 12.13 7.65
C THR A 74 -0.64 13.37 7.08
N PRO A 75 -1.36 14.50 6.90
CA PRO A 75 -0.74 15.78 6.58
C PRO A 75 0.31 16.25 7.60
N LEU A 76 0.39 15.63 8.79
CA LEU A 76 1.39 15.93 9.82
C LEU A 76 2.58 14.95 9.82
N GLY A 77 2.56 13.92 8.97
CA GLY A 77 3.50 12.79 8.97
C GLY A 77 2.85 11.53 9.55
N TYR A 78 3.63 10.64 10.17
CA TYR A 78 3.09 9.42 10.78
C TYR A 78 2.02 9.73 11.85
N GLY A 79 0.90 9.01 11.75
CA GLY A 79 -0.21 9.01 12.70
C GLY A 79 -0.47 7.61 13.25
N ARG A 80 -1.33 7.49 14.26
CA ARG A 80 -1.83 6.23 14.78
C ARG A 80 -3.20 6.45 15.41
N GLY A 81 -4.15 5.53 15.20
CA GLY A 81 -5.50 5.63 15.77
C GLY A 81 -6.27 6.83 15.22
N CYS A 82 -6.08 7.14 13.93
CA CYS A 82 -6.65 8.32 13.29
C CYS A 82 -7.17 8.00 11.89
N VAL A 83 -7.76 9.00 11.22
CA VAL A 83 -8.15 8.90 9.82
C VAL A 83 -7.41 9.96 9.01
N SER A 84 -6.82 9.53 7.90
CA SER A 84 -6.15 10.36 6.90
C SER A 84 -6.91 10.28 5.59
N ALA A 85 -7.13 11.41 4.91
CA ALA A 85 -7.90 11.42 3.68
C ALA A 85 -7.39 12.44 2.66
N VAL A 86 -7.73 12.20 1.40
CA VAL A 86 -7.52 13.13 0.29
C VAL A 86 -8.76 13.20 -0.58
N GLY A 87 -9.20 14.42 -0.87
CA GLY A 87 -10.24 14.73 -1.83
C GLY A 87 -9.64 15.17 -3.16
N PHE A 88 -10.22 14.69 -4.27
CA PHE A 88 -9.79 15.02 -5.62
C PHE A 88 -10.84 15.87 -6.34
N ASP A 89 -10.39 16.94 -6.98
CA ASP A 89 -11.24 17.84 -7.76
C ASP A 89 -11.54 17.24 -9.15
N HIS A 90 -12.82 17.11 -9.52
CA HIS A 90 -13.22 16.49 -10.78
C HIS A 90 -12.81 17.27 -12.04
N ARG A 91 -12.35 18.53 -11.88
CA ARG A 91 -11.80 19.35 -12.97
C ARG A 91 -10.38 18.95 -13.34
N SER A 92 -9.66 18.31 -12.41
CA SER A 92 -8.26 17.87 -12.60
C SER A 92 -8.12 16.34 -12.62
N PHE A 93 -9.10 15.62 -12.07
CA PHE A 93 -9.07 14.16 -11.94
C PHE A 93 -10.38 13.53 -12.43
N SER A 94 -10.26 12.46 -13.20
CA SER A 94 -11.36 11.57 -13.59
C SER A 94 -11.08 10.22 -12.97
N ILE A 95 -11.84 9.86 -11.95
CA ILE A 95 -11.56 8.69 -11.11
C ILE A 95 -12.72 7.72 -11.19
N ALA A 96 -12.42 6.49 -11.63
CA ALA A 96 -13.35 5.37 -11.60
C ALA A 96 -12.91 4.37 -10.53
N SER A 97 -13.87 3.65 -9.93
CA SER A 97 -13.54 2.63 -8.91
C SER A 97 -14.50 1.44 -8.97
N ALA A 98 -13.99 0.26 -8.64
CA ALA A 98 -14.74 -0.98 -8.63
C ALA A 98 -14.37 -1.85 -7.43
N LEU A 99 -15.38 -2.53 -6.87
CA LEU A 99 -15.23 -3.57 -5.86
C LEU A 99 -15.02 -4.93 -6.53
N ILE A 100 -14.10 -5.71 -5.99
CA ILE A 100 -13.97 -7.16 -6.17
C ILE A 100 -14.43 -7.76 -4.85
N ASP A 101 -15.65 -8.28 -4.82
CA ASP A 101 -16.31 -8.80 -3.62
C ASP A 101 -15.90 -10.24 -3.28
N GLU A 102 -15.60 -11.06 -4.28
CA GLU A 102 -15.15 -12.44 -4.13
C GLU A 102 -13.75 -12.66 -4.71
N MET A 103 -12.71 -12.24 -3.99
CA MET A 103 -11.32 -12.48 -4.42
C MET A 103 -10.99 -13.97 -4.64
N GLU A 104 -11.69 -14.86 -3.92
CA GLU A 104 -11.53 -16.30 -4.07
C GLU A 104 -11.89 -16.83 -5.46
N ARG A 105 -12.73 -16.13 -6.22
CA ARG A 105 -13.19 -16.60 -7.55
C ARG A 105 -12.72 -15.73 -8.70
N PHE A 106 -11.99 -14.66 -8.38
CA PHE A 106 -11.57 -13.67 -9.35
C PHE A 106 -10.64 -14.28 -10.40
N SER A 107 -11.02 -14.13 -11.66
CA SER A 107 -10.31 -14.67 -12.82
C SER A 107 -9.74 -13.57 -13.71
N LEU A 108 -8.89 -13.95 -14.67
CA LEU A 108 -8.39 -13.03 -15.69
C LEU A 108 -9.52 -12.40 -16.52
N LEU A 109 -10.61 -13.14 -16.78
CA LEU A 109 -11.75 -12.61 -17.52
C LEU A 109 -12.46 -11.51 -16.72
N ASP A 110 -12.63 -11.73 -15.41
CA ASP A 110 -13.22 -10.72 -14.52
C ASP A 110 -12.35 -9.47 -14.46
N ALA A 111 -11.03 -9.64 -14.38
CA ALA A 111 -10.07 -8.55 -14.43
C ALA A 111 -10.17 -7.73 -15.72
N GLN A 112 -10.22 -8.40 -16.88
CA GLN A 112 -10.37 -7.72 -18.17
C GLN A 112 -11.66 -6.90 -18.25
N GLN A 113 -12.78 -7.48 -17.83
CA GLN A 113 -14.07 -6.79 -17.82
C GLN A 113 -14.09 -5.61 -16.83
N LEU A 114 -13.49 -5.79 -15.65
CA LEU A 114 -13.38 -4.75 -14.63
C LEU A 114 -12.55 -3.57 -15.13
N VAL A 115 -11.36 -3.84 -15.70
CA VAL A 115 -10.49 -2.79 -16.24
C VAL A 115 -11.15 -2.07 -17.42
N GLU A 116 -11.84 -2.80 -18.30
CA GLU A 116 -12.58 -2.19 -19.41
C GLU A 116 -13.67 -1.22 -18.92
N ARG A 117 -14.44 -1.61 -17.88
CA ARG A 117 -15.43 -0.72 -17.25
C ARG A 117 -14.78 0.53 -16.67
N LEU A 118 -13.73 0.38 -15.86
CA LEU A 118 -13.01 1.52 -15.27
C LEU A 118 -12.49 2.50 -16.34
N VAL A 119 -11.93 1.96 -17.42
CA VAL A 119 -11.41 2.77 -18.54
C VAL A 119 -12.55 3.52 -19.24
N ASN A 120 -13.69 2.88 -19.45
CA ASN A 120 -14.85 3.52 -20.07
C ASN A 120 -15.45 4.62 -19.18
N ASP A 121 -15.52 4.41 -17.87
CA ASP A 121 -16.00 5.40 -16.91
C ASP A 121 -15.09 6.63 -16.87
N CYS A 122 -13.76 6.42 -16.83
CA CYS A 122 -12.79 7.52 -16.89
C CYS A 122 -12.89 8.33 -18.19
N ARG A 123 -13.18 7.69 -19.33
CA ARG A 123 -13.38 8.36 -20.63
C ARG A 123 -14.61 9.26 -20.65
N GLY A 124 -15.63 8.96 -19.85
CA GLY A 124 -16.88 9.74 -19.79
C GLY A 124 -16.65 11.21 -19.42
N ASN A 125 -15.64 11.51 -18.61
CA ASN A 125 -15.28 12.89 -18.22
C ASN A 125 -14.32 13.57 -19.22
N SER A 126 -13.75 12.82 -20.18
CA SER A 126 -12.86 13.33 -21.25
C SER A 126 -11.81 14.34 -20.78
N LEU A 127 -11.19 14.07 -19.61
CA LEU A 127 -9.99 14.77 -19.17
C LEU A 127 -8.84 14.30 -20.06
N ALA A 128 -7.94 13.43 -19.63
CA ALA A 128 -6.77 13.07 -20.42
C ALA A 128 -6.93 11.76 -21.23
N PRO A 129 -6.13 11.53 -22.29
CA PRO A 129 -6.04 10.22 -22.93
C PRO A 129 -5.59 9.15 -21.93
N ILE A 130 -6.27 8.00 -21.87
CA ILE A 130 -5.93 6.93 -20.90
C ILE A 130 -4.45 6.52 -20.96
N LYS A 131 -3.92 6.36 -22.17
CA LYS A 131 -2.52 5.99 -22.36
C LYS A 131 -1.61 7.15 -21.92
N GLY A 132 -0.73 6.86 -20.96
CA GLY A 132 0.26 7.82 -20.44
C GLY A 132 -0.28 8.82 -19.42
N HIS A 133 -1.58 8.85 -19.15
CA HIS A 133 -2.20 9.78 -18.21
C HIS A 133 -3.12 9.07 -17.22
N SER A 134 -2.89 7.78 -17.00
CA SER A 134 -3.65 7.00 -16.03
C SER A 134 -2.76 6.05 -15.25
N PHE A 135 -3.07 5.89 -13.98
CA PHE A 135 -2.50 4.90 -13.09
C PHE A 135 -3.60 4.26 -12.26
N ALA A 136 -3.36 3.05 -11.76
CA ALA A 136 -4.29 2.38 -10.87
C ALA A 136 -3.72 2.20 -9.46
N LEU A 137 -4.59 2.39 -8.47
CA LEU A 137 -4.38 2.01 -7.08
C LEU A 137 -5.24 0.78 -6.79
N THR A 138 -4.66 -0.25 -6.17
CA THR A 138 -5.40 -1.40 -5.65
C THR A 138 -5.25 -1.46 -4.13
N LEU A 139 -6.36 -1.58 -3.42
CA LEU A 139 -6.40 -1.86 -1.99
C LEU A 139 -6.98 -3.25 -1.81
N LEU A 140 -6.29 -4.13 -1.10
CA LEU A 140 -6.76 -5.49 -0.82
C LEU A 140 -6.95 -5.69 0.67
N ASP A 141 -7.86 -6.58 1.07
CA ASP A 141 -7.80 -7.20 2.38
C ASP A 141 -6.46 -7.95 2.54
N GLY A 142 -5.63 -7.48 3.47
CA GLY A 142 -4.26 -7.93 3.65
C GLY A 142 -4.09 -9.26 4.38
N LEU A 143 -5.17 -9.94 4.74
CA LEU A 143 -5.13 -11.31 5.26
C LEU A 143 -5.65 -12.34 4.25
N SER A 144 -5.98 -11.91 3.02
CA SER A 144 -6.38 -12.82 1.94
C SER A 144 -5.19 -13.60 1.38
N SER A 145 -5.36 -14.92 1.22
CA SER A 145 -4.35 -15.83 0.65
C SER A 145 -4.27 -15.81 -0.88
N ARG A 146 -5.15 -15.07 -1.57
CA ARG A 146 -5.20 -15.02 -3.05
C ARG A 146 -4.72 -13.72 -3.68
N GLU A 147 -4.14 -12.83 -2.90
CA GLU A 147 -3.63 -11.53 -3.35
C GLU A 147 -2.75 -11.65 -4.61
N GLU A 148 -1.81 -12.60 -4.64
CA GLU A 148 -0.91 -12.80 -5.77
C GLU A 148 -1.64 -13.15 -7.08
N VAL A 149 -2.71 -13.95 -7.01
CA VAL A 149 -3.52 -14.35 -8.19
C VAL A 149 -4.32 -13.16 -8.71
N VAL A 150 -4.94 -12.40 -7.81
CA VAL A 150 -5.71 -11.20 -8.14
C VAL A 150 -4.81 -10.16 -8.80
N LEU A 151 -3.63 -9.90 -8.21
CA LEU A 151 -2.66 -8.94 -8.74
C LEU A 151 -2.11 -9.35 -10.11
N ALA A 152 -1.84 -10.64 -10.32
CA ALA A 152 -1.41 -11.13 -11.63
C ALA A 152 -2.49 -10.95 -12.70
N ALA A 153 -3.74 -11.24 -12.37
CA ALA A 153 -4.89 -11.05 -13.27
C ALA A 153 -5.10 -9.57 -13.62
N LEU A 154 -5.06 -8.68 -12.61
CA LEU A 154 -5.17 -7.23 -12.80
C LEU A 154 -4.01 -6.68 -13.64
N SER A 155 -2.77 -7.10 -13.36
CA SER A 155 -1.59 -6.65 -14.11
C SER A 155 -1.69 -7.01 -15.60
N ALA A 156 -2.12 -8.24 -15.90
CA ALA A 156 -2.37 -8.67 -17.27
C ALA A 156 -3.49 -7.85 -17.94
N ALA A 157 -4.54 -7.48 -17.21
CA ALA A 157 -5.66 -6.69 -17.74
C ALA A 157 -5.31 -5.20 -17.93
N PHE A 158 -4.53 -4.60 -17.03
CA PHE A 158 -4.08 -3.21 -17.12
C PHE A 158 -3.08 -2.97 -18.25
N GLY A 159 -2.33 -4.00 -18.65
CA GLY A 159 -1.34 -3.91 -19.71
C GLY A 159 -0.27 -2.87 -19.39
N SER A 160 -0.28 -1.74 -20.10
CA SER A 160 0.71 -0.67 -19.93
C SER A 160 0.34 0.39 -18.88
N ILE A 161 -0.82 0.28 -18.23
CA ILE A 161 -1.22 1.23 -17.19
C ILE A 161 -0.39 0.94 -15.93
N PRO A 162 0.44 1.87 -15.45
CA PRO A 162 1.20 1.68 -14.23
C PRO A 162 0.25 1.52 -13.04
N HIS A 163 0.57 0.60 -12.14
CA HIS A 163 -0.31 0.31 -11.02
C HIS A 163 0.46 -0.08 -9.78
N PHE A 164 -0.09 0.33 -8.65
CA PHE A 164 0.45 0.06 -7.33
C PHE A 164 -0.67 -0.17 -6.33
N GLY A 165 -0.29 -0.48 -5.11
CA GLY A 165 -1.26 -0.72 -4.06
C GLY A 165 -0.66 -1.17 -2.76
N GLY A 166 -1.56 -1.44 -1.83
CA GLY A 166 -1.23 -1.87 -0.48
C GLY A 166 -2.31 -2.78 0.09
N SER A 167 -1.86 -3.73 0.87
CA SER A 167 -2.71 -4.62 1.63
C SER A 167 -3.11 -3.92 2.93
N ALA A 168 -4.42 -3.88 3.20
CA ALA A 168 -5.00 -3.29 4.40
C ALA A 168 -4.40 -3.93 5.66
N GLY A 169 -4.39 -3.16 6.75
CA GLY A 169 -3.86 -3.58 8.04
C GLY A 169 -4.89 -3.49 9.16
N ASP A 170 -4.52 -3.97 10.34
CA ASP A 170 -5.34 -3.90 11.54
C ASP A 170 -4.52 -3.62 12.81
N ASP A 171 -3.75 -2.53 12.79
CA ASP A 171 -2.95 -2.08 13.92
C ASP A 171 -1.97 -3.13 14.50
N ASN A 172 -1.50 -4.04 13.65
CA ASN A 172 -0.62 -5.18 13.95
C ASN A 172 -1.28 -6.32 14.75
N HIS A 173 -2.61 -6.37 14.80
CA HIS A 173 -3.33 -7.49 15.42
C HIS A 173 -3.32 -8.76 14.55
N LEU A 174 -3.24 -8.63 13.22
CA LEU A 174 -3.25 -9.72 12.24
C LEU A 174 -4.50 -10.61 12.36
N THR A 175 -5.66 -9.98 12.57
CA THR A 175 -6.96 -10.61 12.81
C THR A 175 -7.98 -10.31 11.70
N HIS A 176 -8.24 -9.04 11.38
CA HIS A 176 -9.30 -8.64 10.45
C HIS A 176 -8.93 -7.34 9.73
N THR A 177 -8.83 -7.36 8.39
CA THR A 177 -8.59 -6.15 7.60
C THR A 177 -9.72 -5.93 6.60
N HIS A 178 -9.97 -4.66 6.26
CA HIS A 178 -11.14 -4.31 5.48
C HIS A 178 -10.84 -3.25 4.44
N VAL A 179 -11.55 -3.31 3.32
CA VAL A 179 -11.62 -2.26 2.31
C VAL A 179 -13.00 -1.61 2.34
N TYR A 180 -13.07 -0.30 2.12
CA TYR A 180 -14.32 0.46 2.11
C TYR A 180 -14.77 0.75 0.68
N TYR A 181 -16.02 0.39 0.37
CA TYR A 181 -16.66 0.67 -0.90
C TYR A 181 -18.18 0.78 -0.73
N GLY A 182 -18.77 1.84 -1.28
CA GLY A 182 -20.23 1.99 -1.37
C GLY A 182 -20.93 2.00 -0.01
N GLY A 183 -20.41 2.78 0.95
CA GLY A 183 -21.03 2.95 2.26
C GLY A 183 -20.62 1.91 3.32
N ARG A 184 -19.80 0.90 2.97
CA ARG A 184 -19.54 -0.25 3.84
C ARG A 184 -18.10 -0.74 3.77
N PHE A 185 -17.67 -1.36 4.87
CA PHE A 185 -16.42 -2.11 4.95
C PHE A 185 -16.64 -3.56 4.53
N HIS A 186 -15.72 -4.11 3.74
CA HIS A 186 -15.76 -5.45 3.17
C HIS A 186 -14.50 -6.22 3.55
N ALA A 187 -14.67 -7.48 3.95
CA ALA A 187 -13.58 -8.44 4.15
C ALA A 187 -13.54 -9.42 2.97
N GLY A 188 -12.39 -10.04 2.71
CA GLY A 188 -12.17 -10.93 1.57
C GLY A 188 -12.27 -10.24 0.21
N ALA A 189 -12.22 -8.90 0.20
CA ALA A 189 -12.48 -8.05 -0.95
C ALA A 189 -11.27 -7.19 -1.34
N ALA A 190 -11.34 -6.62 -2.56
CA ALA A 190 -10.38 -5.62 -3.03
C ALA A 190 -11.12 -4.46 -3.71
N VAL A 191 -10.54 -3.26 -3.63
CA VAL A 191 -11.02 -2.10 -4.38
C VAL A 191 -9.95 -1.66 -5.36
N VAL A 192 -10.35 -1.48 -6.61
CA VAL A 192 -9.50 -0.98 -7.69
C VAL A 192 -9.95 0.42 -8.04
N VAL A 193 -9.01 1.37 -8.05
CA VAL A 193 -9.24 2.77 -8.40
C VAL A 193 -8.38 3.12 -9.61
N LEU A 194 -9.01 3.54 -10.71
CA LEU A 194 -8.32 4.07 -11.88
C LEU A 194 -8.37 5.60 -11.84
N VAL A 195 -7.21 6.24 -11.82
CA VAL A 195 -7.08 7.69 -11.80
C VAL A 195 -6.60 8.15 -13.17
N ASN A 196 -7.34 9.06 -13.80
CA ASN A 196 -6.95 9.74 -15.03
C ASN A 196 -6.78 11.24 -14.77
N THR A 197 -5.67 11.83 -15.20
CA THR A 197 -5.35 13.23 -14.96
C THR A 197 -4.37 13.78 -15.99
N TRP A 198 -4.42 15.08 -16.26
CA TRP A 198 -3.45 15.78 -17.10
C TRP A 198 -2.11 16.06 -16.40
N LEU A 199 -2.05 15.82 -15.09
CA LEU A 199 -0.85 16.05 -14.30
C LEU A 199 0.17 14.96 -14.55
N GLU A 200 1.45 15.35 -14.59
CA GLU A 200 2.55 14.39 -14.61
C GLU A 200 2.59 13.61 -13.29
N PHE A 201 2.80 12.30 -13.39
CA PHE A 201 2.92 11.43 -12.23
C PHE A 201 3.95 10.33 -12.48
N GLU A 202 4.41 9.72 -11.39
CA GLU A 202 5.24 8.52 -11.45
C GLU A 202 4.87 7.55 -10.34
N VAL A 203 4.53 6.32 -10.74
CA VAL A 203 4.36 5.18 -9.84
C VAL A 203 5.73 4.58 -9.58
N PHE A 204 6.07 4.38 -8.30
CA PHE A 204 7.40 3.96 -7.88
C PHE A 204 7.34 2.97 -6.72
N SER A 205 8.44 2.25 -6.52
CA SER A 205 8.69 1.43 -5.34
C SER A 205 10.16 1.48 -4.98
N THR A 206 10.47 1.47 -3.67
CA THR A 206 11.85 1.45 -3.18
C THR A 206 12.01 0.66 -1.89
N HIS A 207 13.19 0.08 -1.71
CA HIS A 207 13.60 -0.57 -0.48
C HIS A 207 15.07 -0.23 -0.17
N HIS A 208 15.41 -0.27 1.11
CA HIS A 208 16.77 -0.01 1.62
C HIS A 208 17.50 -1.31 1.99
N ILE A 209 16.90 -2.47 1.71
CA ILE A 209 17.39 -3.80 2.07
C ILE A 209 18.57 -4.22 1.17
N LEU A 210 19.65 -4.71 1.78
CA LEU A 210 20.92 -5.07 1.14
C LEU A 210 21.16 -6.59 1.20
N PRO A 211 21.65 -7.21 0.11
CA PRO A 211 21.89 -8.64 0.08
C PRO A 211 23.13 -9.04 0.87
N ARG A 212 23.03 -10.18 1.56
CA ARG A 212 24.19 -10.89 2.12
C ARG A 212 24.57 -12.09 1.23
N ALA A 213 25.65 -12.77 1.62
CA ALA A 213 26.17 -13.91 0.87
C ALA A 213 25.32 -15.18 1.08
N GLU A 214 24.73 -15.31 2.26
CA GLU A 214 24.02 -16.51 2.70
C GLU A 214 22.74 -16.76 1.89
N LYS A 215 22.45 -18.03 1.64
CA LYS A 215 21.32 -18.50 0.85
C LYS A 215 20.59 -19.59 1.61
N LEU A 216 19.27 -19.56 1.52
CA LEU A 216 18.35 -20.54 2.09
C LEU A 216 17.52 -21.09 0.93
N VAL A 217 17.57 -22.39 0.69
CA VAL A 217 16.79 -23.05 -0.35
C VAL A 217 15.48 -23.52 0.25
N VAL A 218 14.36 -23.09 -0.33
CA VAL A 218 13.04 -23.59 0.07
C VAL A 218 12.91 -25.01 -0.45
N THR A 219 12.91 -25.97 0.47
CA THR A 219 12.88 -27.41 0.13
C THR A 219 11.49 -28.00 0.25
N ARG A 220 10.67 -27.47 1.17
CA ARG A 220 9.24 -27.80 1.29
C ARG A 220 8.43 -26.58 1.74
N ALA A 221 7.41 -26.24 0.96
CA ALA A 221 6.47 -25.16 1.19
C ALA A 221 5.09 -25.52 0.64
N ASP A 222 4.07 -24.91 1.24
CA ASP A 222 2.71 -24.81 0.75
C ASP A 222 2.43 -23.34 0.42
N SER A 223 2.43 -23.04 -0.88
CA SER A 223 2.24 -21.69 -1.42
C SER A 223 0.84 -21.15 -1.09
N ALA A 224 -0.18 -22.00 -1.08
CA ALA A 224 -1.57 -21.58 -0.85
C ALA A 224 -1.82 -21.09 0.58
N THR A 225 -1.11 -21.67 1.55
CA THR A 225 -1.16 -21.24 2.95
C THR A 225 0.00 -20.32 3.34
N ARG A 226 0.87 -19.95 2.39
CA ARG A 226 2.11 -19.18 2.61
C ARG A 226 3.01 -19.79 3.70
N ARG A 227 3.01 -21.12 3.82
CA ARG A 227 3.79 -21.85 4.84
C ARG A 227 5.04 -22.45 4.22
N VAL A 228 6.20 -22.13 4.77
CA VAL A 228 7.47 -22.78 4.47
C VAL A 228 7.79 -23.74 5.60
N TYR A 229 7.82 -25.03 5.29
CA TYR A 229 8.10 -26.06 6.27
C TYR A 229 9.59 -26.37 6.39
N GLU A 230 10.32 -26.31 5.27
CA GLU A 230 11.74 -26.69 5.24
C GLU A 230 12.59 -25.71 4.45
N LEU A 231 13.68 -25.27 5.08
CA LEU A 231 14.76 -24.51 4.48
C LEU A 231 16.03 -25.38 4.55
N ASN A 232 16.74 -25.53 3.42
CA ASN A 232 17.96 -26.35 3.34
C ASN A 232 17.79 -27.80 3.83
N ALA A 233 16.60 -28.39 3.64
CA ALA A 233 16.21 -29.72 4.13
C ALA A 233 16.15 -29.86 5.66
N GLU A 234 16.07 -28.75 6.39
CA GLU A 234 15.86 -28.68 7.84
C GLU A 234 14.56 -27.92 8.16
N PRO A 235 13.96 -28.11 9.35
CA PRO A 235 12.77 -27.35 9.76
C PRO A 235 13.00 -25.84 9.64
N ALA A 236 12.11 -25.15 8.95
CA ALA A 236 12.34 -23.78 8.50
C ALA A 236 12.72 -22.80 9.63
N ALA A 237 12.04 -22.88 10.77
CA ALA A 237 12.33 -22.00 11.90
C ALA A 237 13.70 -22.27 12.54
N LEU A 238 14.15 -23.53 12.60
CA LEU A 238 15.47 -23.89 13.14
C LEU A 238 16.58 -23.38 12.24
N GLU A 239 16.48 -23.65 10.93
CA GLU A 239 17.47 -23.20 9.95
C GLU A 239 17.55 -21.66 9.90
N TYR A 240 16.40 -20.98 9.94
CA TYR A 240 16.35 -19.53 9.99
C TYR A 240 16.96 -18.96 11.27
N ALA A 241 16.60 -19.50 12.44
CA ALA A 241 17.15 -19.08 13.74
C ALA A 241 18.67 -19.28 13.80
N GLN A 242 19.16 -20.42 13.31
CA GLN A 242 20.58 -20.72 13.20
C GLN A 242 21.30 -19.74 12.26
N GLN A 243 20.69 -19.38 11.13
CA GLN A 243 21.27 -18.44 10.17
C GLN A 243 21.47 -17.04 10.76
N ILE A 244 20.54 -16.57 11.60
CA ILE A 244 20.63 -15.26 12.25
C ILE A 244 21.33 -15.30 13.62
N GLY A 245 21.55 -16.50 14.17
CA GLY A 245 22.32 -16.73 15.39
C GLY A 245 21.54 -16.54 16.70
N VAL A 246 20.25 -16.89 16.72
CA VAL A 246 19.37 -16.77 17.90
C VAL A 246 18.67 -18.10 18.22
N ALA A 247 18.01 -18.19 19.37
CA ALA A 247 17.14 -19.32 19.68
C ALA A 247 15.76 -19.17 18.99
N VAL A 248 15.07 -20.28 18.70
CA VAL A 248 13.78 -20.23 17.99
C VAL A 248 12.72 -19.47 18.80
N GLU A 249 12.75 -19.64 20.13
CA GLU A 249 11.89 -18.96 21.09
C GLU A 249 12.08 -17.44 21.13
N ASP A 250 13.24 -16.94 20.67
CA ASP A 250 13.52 -15.51 20.59
C ASP A 250 13.00 -14.89 19.28
N LEU A 251 12.58 -15.72 18.31
CA LEU A 251 12.08 -15.23 17.02
C LEU A 251 10.79 -14.43 17.20
N ASP A 252 10.89 -13.14 16.92
CA ASP A 252 9.77 -12.21 16.94
C ASP A 252 9.73 -11.35 15.68
N LEU A 253 8.70 -10.51 15.62
CA LEU A 253 8.48 -9.58 14.51
C LEU A 253 9.62 -8.59 14.31
N ARG A 254 10.34 -8.21 15.37
CA ARG A 254 11.48 -7.28 15.30
C ARG A 254 12.67 -7.96 14.63
N LEU A 255 12.93 -9.23 14.97
CA LEU A 255 13.98 -10.02 14.31
C LEU A 255 13.63 -10.32 12.85
N PHE A 256 12.36 -10.58 12.52
CA PHE A 256 11.96 -10.74 11.11
C PHE A 256 12.17 -9.47 10.29
N ALA A 257 11.88 -8.29 10.86
CA ALA A 257 12.17 -7.01 10.21
C ALA A 257 13.67 -6.78 10.00
N ALA A 258 14.49 -7.14 11.01
CA ALA A 258 15.94 -6.93 11.00
C ALA A 258 16.73 -7.94 10.15
N HIS A 259 16.17 -9.11 9.88
CA HIS A 259 16.84 -10.18 9.11
C HIS A 259 16.00 -10.69 7.93
N PRO A 260 15.64 -9.81 6.98
CA PRO A 260 14.72 -10.20 5.93
C PRO A 260 15.31 -11.18 4.93
N LEU A 261 14.44 -11.91 4.26
CA LEU A 261 14.79 -12.81 3.16
C LEU A 261 14.28 -12.21 1.84
N ALA A 262 14.99 -12.43 0.75
CA ALA A 262 14.54 -11.97 -0.57
C ALA A 262 14.81 -12.99 -1.67
N VAL A 263 13.90 -13.08 -2.63
CA VAL A 263 14.15 -13.77 -3.89
C VAL A 263 14.82 -12.81 -4.87
N ARG A 264 15.81 -13.29 -5.62
CA ARG A 264 16.43 -12.52 -6.70
C ARG A 264 15.76 -12.88 -8.02
N ILE A 265 15.19 -11.89 -8.70
CA ILE A 265 14.66 -12.03 -10.06
C ILE A 265 15.44 -11.06 -10.93
N ASN A 266 16.17 -11.58 -11.91
CA ASN A 266 17.16 -10.83 -12.69
C ASN A 266 18.19 -10.15 -11.76
N GLU A 267 18.31 -8.82 -11.84
CA GLU A 267 19.23 -8.02 -11.02
C GLU A 267 18.56 -7.39 -9.79
N GLN A 268 17.29 -7.70 -9.53
CA GLN A 268 16.50 -7.09 -8.46
C GLN A 268 16.17 -8.11 -7.35
N TYR A 269 16.05 -7.60 -6.13
CA TYR A 269 15.69 -8.37 -4.95
C TYR A 269 14.27 -8.03 -4.52
N TYR A 270 13.48 -9.06 -4.26
CA TYR A 270 12.09 -8.97 -3.83
C TYR A 270 11.96 -9.62 -2.47
N VAL A 271 11.72 -8.80 -1.45
CA VAL A 271 11.64 -9.27 -0.06
C VAL A 271 10.43 -10.19 0.11
N ARG A 272 10.64 -11.23 0.91
CA ARG A 272 9.67 -12.21 1.38
C ARG A 272 9.74 -12.21 2.90
N SER A 273 8.89 -11.41 3.53
CA SER A 273 8.96 -11.22 4.98
C SER A 273 8.27 -12.37 5.72
N VAL A 274 8.95 -12.87 6.74
CA VAL A 274 8.40 -13.86 7.68
C VAL A 274 7.41 -13.15 8.60
N GLN A 275 6.24 -13.76 8.79
CA GLN A 275 5.18 -13.28 9.68
C GLN A 275 5.29 -13.90 11.07
N ARG A 276 5.41 -15.24 11.14
CA ARG A 276 5.46 -15.97 12.41
C ARG A 276 6.11 -17.34 12.29
N VAL A 277 6.55 -17.85 13.43
CA VAL A 277 6.84 -19.28 13.66
C VAL A 277 5.54 -19.99 14.04
N ASN A 278 5.35 -21.22 13.57
CA ASN A 278 4.25 -22.10 13.94
C ASN A 278 4.74 -23.23 14.87
N ASP A 279 3.81 -23.90 15.56
CA ASP A 279 4.12 -24.99 16.50
C ASP A 279 4.88 -26.17 15.87
N ASP A 280 4.69 -26.39 14.57
CA ASP A 280 5.39 -27.42 13.78
C ASP A 280 6.76 -26.96 13.25
N LEU A 281 7.27 -25.83 13.72
CA LEU A 281 8.51 -25.17 13.28
C LEU A 281 8.51 -24.70 11.82
N SER A 282 7.35 -24.67 11.17
CA SER A 282 7.20 -23.99 9.88
C SER A 282 7.12 -22.47 10.06
N LEU A 283 7.52 -21.73 9.03
CA LEU A 283 7.42 -20.28 8.97
C LEU A 283 6.25 -19.88 8.07
N THR A 284 5.38 -18.99 8.55
CA THR A 284 4.38 -18.32 7.70
C THR A 284 4.97 -17.03 7.15
N PHE A 285 4.78 -16.76 5.86
CA PHE A 285 5.24 -15.55 5.17
C PHE A 285 4.06 -14.64 4.82
N TYR A 286 4.32 -13.33 4.67
CA TYR A 286 3.32 -12.37 4.20
C TYR A 286 2.92 -12.60 2.73
N CYS A 287 3.82 -13.15 1.92
CA CYS A 287 3.60 -13.45 0.51
C CYS A 287 3.98 -14.90 0.19
N ALA A 288 3.43 -15.41 -0.92
CA ALA A 288 3.63 -16.77 -1.36
C ALA A 288 5.10 -17.12 -1.63
N VAL A 289 5.48 -18.33 -1.24
CA VAL A 289 6.82 -18.92 -1.40
C VAL A 289 6.68 -20.34 -1.94
N GLU A 290 7.42 -20.66 -3.00
CA GLU A 290 7.34 -21.94 -3.71
C GLU A 290 8.55 -22.84 -3.46
N ASN A 291 8.38 -24.14 -3.67
CA ASN A 291 9.48 -25.11 -3.62
C ASN A 291 10.57 -24.79 -4.65
N GLY A 292 11.82 -24.93 -4.23
CA GLY A 292 13.00 -24.76 -5.07
C GLY A 292 13.46 -23.32 -5.23
N ILE A 293 12.73 -22.32 -4.70
CA ILE A 293 13.23 -20.94 -4.75
C ILE A 293 14.40 -20.77 -3.79
N VAL A 294 15.37 -19.95 -4.20
CA VAL A 294 16.52 -19.58 -3.38
C VAL A 294 16.25 -18.22 -2.76
N LEU A 295 16.11 -18.21 -1.43
CA LEU A 295 16.03 -17.01 -0.63
C LEU A 295 17.46 -16.54 -0.30
N THR A 296 17.69 -15.25 -0.47
CA THR A 296 18.92 -14.57 -0.06
C THR A 296 18.69 -13.96 1.31
N ALA A 297 19.59 -14.21 2.25
CA ALA A 297 19.59 -13.48 3.51
C ALA A 297 19.93 -12.02 3.24
N MET A 298 19.22 -11.10 3.87
CA MET A 298 19.38 -9.67 3.67
C MET A 298 19.63 -8.96 5.00
N THR A 299 20.01 -7.69 4.93
CA THR A 299 20.12 -6.78 6.07
C THR A 299 19.55 -5.41 5.70
N PRO A 300 18.84 -4.73 6.62
CA PRO A 300 18.47 -3.33 6.43
C PRO A 300 19.71 -2.45 6.24
N GLY A 301 19.74 -1.67 5.16
CA GLY A 301 20.58 -0.48 5.02
C GLY A 301 19.92 0.78 5.60
N PRO A 302 20.40 1.97 5.27
CA PRO A 302 19.84 3.21 5.81
C PRO A 302 18.51 3.59 5.13
N LEU A 303 17.39 3.43 5.86
CA LEU A 303 16.03 3.66 5.35
C LEU A 303 15.77 5.10 4.89
N LEU A 304 15.96 6.10 5.77
CA LEU A 304 15.62 7.48 5.44
C LEU A 304 16.48 8.05 4.29
N PRO A 305 17.81 7.85 4.25
CA PRO A 305 18.63 8.24 3.10
C PRO A 305 18.21 7.58 1.78
N ASN A 306 17.82 6.30 1.81
CA ASN A 306 17.29 5.62 0.62
C ASN A 306 16.00 6.29 0.13
N LEU A 307 15.07 6.61 1.04
CA LEU A 307 13.83 7.28 0.70
C LEU A 307 14.08 8.70 0.14
N GLN A 308 14.97 9.47 0.77
CA GLN A 308 15.39 10.80 0.31
C GLN A 308 15.91 10.76 -1.13
N ALA A 309 16.83 9.85 -1.43
CA ALA A 309 17.42 9.72 -2.76
C ALA A 309 16.38 9.37 -3.85
N GLN A 310 15.29 8.65 -3.50
CA GLN A 310 14.21 8.37 -4.44
C GLN A 310 13.36 9.59 -4.72
N PHE A 311 12.95 10.32 -3.68
CA PHE A 311 12.18 11.56 -3.87
C PHE A 311 12.98 12.63 -4.60
N GLU A 312 14.28 12.75 -4.37
CA GLU A 312 15.15 13.64 -5.15
C GLU A 312 15.10 13.31 -6.66
N ARG A 313 15.11 12.02 -7.01
CA ARG A 313 14.98 11.59 -8.42
C ARG A 313 13.59 11.88 -8.99
N LEU A 314 12.54 11.65 -8.21
CA LEU A 314 11.17 11.93 -8.61
C LEU A 314 10.94 13.43 -8.82
N GLU A 315 11.39 14.26 -7.87
CA GLU A 315 11.34 15.72 -7.95
C GLU A 315 12.12 16.25 -9.16
N SER A 316 13.27 15.65 -9.49
CA SER A 316 14.06 16.06 -10.67
C SER A 316 13.32 15.88 -12.00
N ARG A 317 12.30 15.02 -12.04
CA ARG A 317 11.53 14.69 -13.23
C ARG A 317 10.15 15.35 -13.24
N LEU A 318 9.49 15.41 -12.08
CA LEU A 318 8.11 15.87 -11.92
C LEU A 318 8.00 17.31 -11.37
N GLY A 319 9.10 17.87 -10.86
CA GLY A 319 9.06 19.06 -10.02
C GLY A 319 8.56 18.77 -8.60
N PRO A 320 8.23 19.81 -7.82
CA PRO A 320 7.77 19.63 -6.45
C PRO A 320 6.45 18.84 -6.40
N PRO A 321 6.28 17.90 -5.43
CA PRO A 321 5.07 17.11 -5.32
C PRO A 321 3.85 17.99 -5.07
N LEU A 322 2.77 17.71 -5.81
CA LEU A 322 1.42 18.14 -5.46
C LEU A 322 0.86 17.26 -4.33
N LEU A 323 0.97 15.95 -4.52
CA LEU A 323 0.51 14.90 -3.62
C LEU A 323 1.37 13.67 -3.83
N THR A 324 1.66 12.95 -2.75
CA THR A 324 2.17 11.58 -2.82
C THR A 324 1.19 10.65 -2.13
N ILE A 325 0.76 9.59 -2.80
CA ILE A 325 -0.03 8.51 -2.16
C ILE A 325 0.94 7.37 -1.84
N GLY A 326 1.13 7.09 -0.55
CA GLY A 326 2.14 6.15 -0.06
C GLY A 326 1.57 4.90 0.61
N CYS A 327 2.09 3.74 0.22
CA CYS A 327 1.94 2.45 0.88
C CYS A 327 3.30 2.11 1.50
N ASP A 328 3.42 2.24 2.83
CA ASP A 328 4.68 2.09 3.56
C ASP A 328 4.63 0.86 4.46
N CYS A 329 5.38 -0.20 4.14
CA CYS A 329 5.31 -1.45 4.89
C CYS A 329 5.38 -1.23 6.40
N PHE A 330 4.50 -1.85 7.19
CA PHE A 330 4.52 -1.71 8.65
C PHE A 330 5.87 -2.16 9.25
N LEU A 331 6.58 -3.11 8.62
CA LEU A 331 7.92 -3.54 9.03
C LEU A 331 8.95 -2.40 8.93
N ARG A 332 8.80 -1.49 7.97
CA ARG A 332 9.64 -0.28 7.86
C ARG A 332 9.31 0.71 8.97
N ARG A 333 8.04 0.84 9.34
CA ARG A 333 7.63 1.65 10.49
C ARG A 333 8.19 1.08 11.80
N LEU A 334 8.18 -0.24 11.98
CA LEU A 334 8.80 -0.88 13.14
C LEU A 334 10.30 -0.62 13.23
N GLU A 335 11.00 -0.62 12.10
CA GLU A 335 12.42 -0.25 12.03
C GLU A 335 12.65 1.21 12.44
N VAL A 336 11.84 2.14 11.92
CA VAL A 336 11.89 3.57 12.26
C VAL A 336 11.53 3.85 13.72
N GLU A 337 10.63 3.04 14.30
CA GLU A 337 10.29 3.11 15.72
C GLU A 337 11.46 2.56 16.58
N ALA A 338 12.12 1.50 16.13
CA ALA A 338 13.23 0.87 16.83
C ALA A 338 14.54 1.69 16.80
N ASP A 339 14.79 2.41 15.70
CA ASP A 339 16.00 3.24 15.54
C ASP A 339 15.84 4.67 16.10
N GLY A 340 14.63 5.04 16.55
CA GLY A 340 14.32 6.36 17.08
C GLY A 340 14.32 7.48 16.04
N SER A 341 14.06 7.18 14.77
CA SER A 341 14.02 8.15 13.66
C SER A 341 12.61 8.62 13.28
N VAL A 342 11.58 8.22 14.04
CA VAL A 342 10.15 8.53 13.80
C VAL A 342 9.92 9.99 13.42
N GLU A 343 10.40 10.95 14.20
CA GLU A 343 10.15 12.38 13.95
C GLU A 343 10.81 12.86 12.66
N ARG A 344 12.02 12.38 12.36
CA ARG A 344 12.75 12.79 11.14
C ARG A 344 12.08 12.22 9.90
N THR A 345 11.65 10.97 9.97
CA THR A 345 10.92 10.31 8.88
C THR A 345 9.54 10.95 8.69
N ALA A 346 8.81 11.24 9.77
CA ALA A 346 7.54 11.96 9.72
C ALA A 346 7.67 13.37 9.13
N GLU A 347 8.72 14.11 9.50
CA GLU A 347 9.01 15.43 8.91
C GLU A 347 9.28 15.31 7.41
N PHE A 348 10.06 14.31 7.00
CA PHE A 348 10.34 14.05 5.60
C PHE A 348 9.06 13.72 4.80
N LEU A 349 8.23 12.80 5.29
CA LEU A 349 6.96 12.44 4.67
C LEU A 349 6.02 13.65 4.52
N ARG A 350 5.98 14.53 5.54
CA ARG A 350 5.23 15.79 5.51
C ARG A 350 5.73 16.73 4.41
N ARG A 351 7.04 16.93 4.31
CA ARG A 351 7.66 17.78 3.26
C ARG A 351 7.34 17.25 1.86
N GLN A 352 7.30 15.93 1.71
CA GLN A 352 6.98 15.23 0.46
C GLN A 352 5.47 15.06 0.20
N ARG A 353 4.62 15.69 1.03
CA ARG A 353 3.15 15.67 0.94
C ARG A 353 2.59 14.25 0.83
N VAL A 354 3.15 13.34 1.61
CA VAL A 354 2.69 11.95 1.63
C VAL A 354 1.40 11.86 2.44
N ILE A 355 0.37 11.30 1.81
CA ILE A 355 -0.84 10.80 2.44
C ILE A 355 -0.90 9.30 2.13
N GLY A 356 -1.24 8.48 3.12
CA GLY A 356 -1.08 7.06 2.93
C GLY A 356 -1.28 6.27 4.20
N PHE A 357 -0.71 5.08 4.20
CA PHE A 357 -0.87 4.16 5.30
C PHE A 357 0.26 3.16 5.40
N ASN A 358 0.35 2.55 6.59
CA ASN A 358 1.17 1.41 6.84
C ASN A 358 0.43 0.13 6.48
N THR A 359 1.06 -0.66 5.61
CA THR A 359 0.45 -1.80 4.93
C THR A 359 1.01 -3.11 5.46
N TYR A 360 0.29 -4.23 5.30
CA TYR A 360 0.85 -5.58 5.50
C TYR A 360 1.57 -6.15 4.28
N GLY A 361 1.37 -5.52 3.14
CA GLY A 361 2.01 -5.83 1.89
C GLY A 361 1.90 -4.65 0.94
N GLU A 362 2.82 -4.56 0.00
CA GLU A 362 2.82 -3.53 -1.03
C GLU A 362 2.75 -4.21 -2.39
N GLN A 363 2.22 -3.48 -3.36
CA GLN A 363 1.93 -4.01 -4.68
C GLN A 363 2.55 -3.10 -5.71
N PHE A 364 3.30 -3.68 -6.64
CA PHE A 364 3.92 -2.91 -7.72
C PHE A 364 3.92 -3.74 -8.99
N ASN A 365 3.23 -3.26 -10.03
CA ASN A 365 3.13 -3.91 -11.35
C ASN A 365 2.76 -5.41 -11.30
N GLY A 366 1.82 -5.77 -10.42
CA GLY A 366 1.29 -7.12 -10.30
C GLY A 366 2.05 -8.03 -9.34
N MET A 367 3.08 -7.51 -8.66
CA MET A 367 3.85 -8.25 -7.67
C MET A 367 3.49 -7.82 -6.26
N HIS A 368 3.27 -8.79 -5.38
CA HIS A 368 3.24 -8.60 -3.93
C HIS A 368 4.68 -8.57 -3.39
N ILE A 369 5.04 -7.47 -2.74
CA ILE A 369 6.35 -7.18 -2.17
C ILE A 369 6.21 -6.69 -0.72
N ASN A 370 7.25 -6.86 0.09
CA ASN A 370 7.28 -6.38 1.47
C ASN A 370 8.50 -5.48 1.70
N GLN A 371 8.50 -4.76 2.82
CA GLN A 371 9.59 -3.87 3.24
C GLN A 371 9.98 -2.83 2.20
N THR A 372 8.99 -2.35 1.47
CA THR A 372 9.11 -1.28 0.49
C THR A 372 8.30 -0.06 0.90
N PHE A 373 8.68 1.09 0.35
CA PHE A 373 7.78 2.22 0.21
C PHE A 373 7.35 2.25 -1.25
N THR A 374 6.06 2.05 -1.48
CA THR A 374 5.47 1.98 -2.82
C THR A 374 4.39 3.03 -2.95
N GLY A 375 4.29 3.71 -4.08
CA GLY A 375 3.36 4.82 -4.19
C GLY A 375 3.30 5.46 -5.56
N VAL A 376 2.59 6.59 -5.61
CA VAL A 376 2.58 7.50 -6.76
C VAL A 376 2.87 8.91 -6.29
N VAL A 377 3.77 9.61 -6.97
CA VAL A 377 3.95 11.06 -6.85
C VAL A 377 3.23 11.72 -8.01
N ILE A 378 2.41 12.72 -7.70
CA ILE A 378 1.76 13.59 -8.68
C ILE A 378 2.45 14.96 -8.60
N GLY A 379 2.93 15.48 -9.73
CA GLY A 379 3.62 16.77 -9.81
C GLY A 379 2.65 17.94 -9.85
N ARG A 380 3.14 19.14 -9.49
CA ARG A 380 2.37 20.38 -9.62
C ARG A 380 2.19 20.79 -11.09
N PRO A 381 1.05 21.43 -11.45
CA PRO A 381 0.86 21.97 -12.80
C PRO A 381 2.00 22.91 -13.20
N GLY A 382 2.59 22.71 -14.39
CA GLY A 382 3.68 23.56 -14.91
C GLY A 382 5.07 23.26 -14.34
N GLY A 383 5.24 22.16 -13.59
CA GLY A 383 6.53 21.71 -13.05
C GLY A 383 7.48 21.07 -14.06
N SER A 384 7.11 20.98 -15.34
CA SER A 384 8.01 20.51 -16.39
C SER A 384 9.18 21.48 -16.55
N VAL A 385 10.36 21.08 -16.08
CA VAL A 385 11.63 21.69 -16.48
C VAL A 385 11.72 21.55 -18.00
N CYS A 386 11.83 22.66 -18.72
CA CYS A 386 12.11 22.66 -20.16
C CYS A 386 13.19 21.62 -20.47
N ARG A 387 12.85 20.61 -21.28
CA ARG A 387 13.83 19.69 -21.85
C ARG A 387 14.59 20.34 -23.00
#